data_AF-A0A5B0WDV3-F1
#
_entry.id   AF-A0A5B0WDV3-F1
#
_cell.length_a   1.000
_cell.length_b   1.000
_cell.length_c   1.000
_cell.angle_alpha   90.00
_cell.angle_beta   90.00
_cell.angle_gamma   90.00
#
_symmetry.space_group_name_H-M   'P 1'
#
loop_
_entity.id
_entity.type
_entity.pdbx_description
1 polymer ?
#
loop_
_entity_poly.entity_id
_entity_poly.type
_entity_poly.pdbx_seq_one_letter_code
_entity_poly.pdbx_strand_id
1 'polypeptide(L)'
;MGILSELDSLLEKIPLWKRLKSVPAEVEQLKQRIAELEAHIKTHPGDKCPKCGELSYRLDRTELDPMFADLGVQRDVYQCAKCGYETFKQRSLS
;
A
#
# COMPACT_ATOMS: atom_id res chain seq x y z
N MET A 1 -0.77 -11.80 50.64
CA MET A 1 -0.50 -12.66 49.47
C MET A 1 -1.86 -12.98 48.87
N GLY A 2 -2.23 -12.28 47.80
CA GLY A 2 -3.62 -12.26 47.31
C GLY A 2 -3.91 -13.45 46.39
N ILE A 3 -5.13 -13.95 46.43
CA ILE A 3 -5.62 -15.07 45.61
C ILE A 3 -5.42 -14.79 44.10
N LEU A 4 -5.48 -13.51 43.70
CA LEU A 4 -5.27 -13.06 42.33
C LEU A 4 -3.83 -13.27 41.83
N SER A 5 -2.82 -13.00 42.68
CA SER A 5 -1.42 -13.23 42.32
C SER A 5 -1.08 -14.72 42.16
N GLU A 6 -1.75 -15.58 42.93
CA GLU A 6 -1.58 -17.04 42.79
C GLU A 6 -2.22 -17.54 41.49
N LEU A 7 -3.39 -17.01 41.13
CA LEU A 7 -4.06 -17.34 39.88
C LEU A 7 -3.22 -16.97 38.65
N ASP A 8 -2.63 -15.77 38.63
CA ASP A 8 -1.75 -15.31 37.55
C ASP A 8 -0.52 -16.21 37.41
N SER A 9 0.08 -16.64 38.53
CA SER A 9 1.24 -17.53 38.54
C SER A 9 0.94 -18.93 37.99
N LEU A 10 -0.29 -19.41 38.17
CA LEU A 10 -0.75 -20.70 37.61
C LEU A 10 -1.01 -20.58 36.11
N LEU A 11 -1.61 -19.48 35.68
CA LEU A 11 -1.87 -19.22 34.27
C LEU A 11 -0.55 -19.08 33.48
N GLU A 12 0.50 -18.48 34.05
CA GLU A 12 1.82 -18.36 33.40
C GLU A 12 2.55 -19.68 33.11
N LYS A 13 2.16 -20.76 33.77
CA LYS A 13 2.69 -22.11 33.49
C LYS A 13 2.10 -22.70 32.20
N ILE A 14 0.99 -22.16 31.71
CA ILE A 14 0.36 -22.60 30.47
C ILE A 14 1.05 -21.87 29.29
N PRO A 15 1.69 -22.59 28.36
CA PRO A 15 2.40 -21.96 27.22
C PRO A 15 1.50 -21.06 26.36
N LEU A 16 0.21 -21.38 26.28
CA LEU A 16 -0.79 -20.58 25.58
C LEU A 16 -1.09 -19.24 26.26
N TRP A 17 -0.99 -19.15 27.58
CA TRP A 17 -1.28 -17.91 28.32
C TRP A 17 -0.27 -16.81 27.98
N LYS A 18 1.01 -17.18 27.81
CA LYS A 18 2.06 -16.25 27.38
C LYS A 18 1.77 -15.68 26.00
N ARG A 19 1.28 -16.50 25.06
CA ARG A 19 0.84 -16.05 23.74
C ARG A 19 -0.40 -15.15 23.85
N LEU A 20 -1.38 -15.55 24.66
CA LEU A 20 -2.60 -14.76 24.83
C LEU A 20 -2.33 -13.37 25.41
N LYS A 21 -1.34 -13.24 26.31
CA LYS A 21 -0.90 -11.95 26.85
C LYS A 21 -0.28 -11.02 25.79
N SER A 22 0.32 -11.54 24.70
CA SER A 22 0.89 -10.71 23.63
C SER A 22 -0.13 -10.28 22.59
N VAL A 23 -1.22 -11.04 22.41
CA VAL A 23 -2.26 -10.78 21.40
C VAL A 23 -2.81 -9.34 21.45
N PRO A 24 -3.11 -8.72 22.60
CA PRO A 24 -3.60 -7.34 22.62
C PRO A 24 -2.61 -6.33 22.02
N ALA A 25 -1.31 -6.50 22.29
CA ALA A 25 -0.27 -5.63 21.74
C ALA A 25 -0.11 -5.85 20.23
N GLU A 26 -0.16 -7.11 19.78
CA GLU A 26 -0.12 -7.46 18.35
C GLU A 26 -1.34 -6.88 17.60
N VAL A 27 -2.53 -6.96 18.20
CA VAL A 27 -3.75 -6.38 17.61
C VAL A 27 -3.64 -4.87 17.47
N GLU A 28 -3.12 -4.19 18.48
CA GLU A 28 -2.95 -2.73 18.42
C GLU A 28 -1.91 -2.32 17.37
N GLN A 29 -0.80 -3.07 17.28
CA GLN A 29 0.20 -2.87 16.23
C GLN A 29 -0.40 -3.09 14.83
N LEU A 30 -1.22 -4.12 14.65
CA LEU A 30 -1.89 -4.39 13.37
C LEU A 30 -2.88 -3.29 13.00
N LYS A 31 -3.66 -2.79 13.97
CA LYS A 31 -4.57 -1.65 13.75
C LYS A 31 -3.83 -0.40 13.29
N GLN A 32 -2.71 -0.07 13.94
CA GLN A 32 -1.87 1.08 13.56
C GLN A 32 -1.35 0.93 12.13
N ARG A 33 -0.79 -0.24 11.79
CA ARG A 33 -0.28 -0.51 10.44
C ARG A 33 -1.36 -0.45 9.36
N ILE A 34 -2.59 -0.90 9.66
CA ILE A 34 -3.72 -0.80 8.74
C ILE A 34 -4.09 0.67 8.51
N ALA A 35 -4.21 1.48 9.57
CA ALA A 35 -4.53 2.90 9.44
C ALA A 35 -3.48 3.67 8.60
N GLU A 36 -2.19 3.37 8.79
CA GLU A 36 -1.10 3.94 7.98
C GLU A 36 -1.22 3.54 6.50
N LEU A 37 -1.50 2.26 6.20
CA LEU A 37 -1.68 1.78 4.83
C LEU A 37 -2.93 2.38 4.17
N GLU A 38 -4.03 2.50 4.89
CA GLU A 38 -5.24 3.16 4.39
C GLU A 38 -5.00 4.63 4.06
N ALA A 39 -4.29 5.36 4.93
CA ALA A 39 -3.89 6.75 4.67
C ALA A 39 -2.95 6.85 3.47
N HIS A 40 -2.00 5.91 3.33
CA HIS A 40 -1.10 5.83 2.20
C HIS A 40 -1.85 5.61 0.88
N ILE A 41 -2.79 4.66 0.81
CA ILE A 41 -3.58 4.38 -0.40
C ILE A 41 -4.52 5.55 -0.74
N LYS A 42 -5.13 6.18 0.27
CA LYS A 42 -5.98 7.38 0.06
C LYS A 42 -5.21 8.54 -0.58
N THR A 43 -3.94 8.72 -0.21
CA THR A 43 -3.09 9.79 -0.74
C THR A 43 -2.40 9.42 -2.05
N HIS A 44 -2.17 8.13 -2.28
CA HIS A 44 -1.52 7.59 -3.48
C HIS A 44 -2.46 6.63 -4.23
N PRO A 45 -3.49 7.13 -4.94
CA PRO A 45 -4.40 6.31 -5.74
C PRO A 45 -3.76 5.81 -7.05
N GLY A 46 -2.42 5.75 -7.14
CA GLY A 46 -1.71 5.33 -8.33
C GLY A 46 -1.54 3.82 -8.42
N ASP A 47 -1.34 3.33 -9.63
CA ASP A 47 -0.91 1.97 -9.88
C ASP A 47 0.51 1.75 -9.35
N LYS A 48 0.86 0.46 -9.20
CA LYS A 48 2.21 0.05 -8.84
C LYS A 48 3.18 0.39 -9.96
N CYS A 49 4.16 1.24 -9.65
CA CYS A 49 5.24 1.57 -10.57
C CYS A 49 6.07 0.31 -10.90
N PRO A 50 6.30 -0.02 -12.18
CA PRO A 50 7.09 -1.20 -12.54
C PRO A 50 8.58 -1.07 -12.18
N LYS A 51 9.09 0.16 -12.02
CA LYS A 51 10.49 0.41 -11.68
C LYS A 51 10.78 0.34 -10.18
N CYS A 52 9.94 0.98 -9.35
CA CYS A 52 10.21 1.11 -7.91
C CYS A 52 9.22 0.37 -7.02
N GLY A 53 8.16 -0.23 -7.57
CA GLY A 53 7.17 -1.00 -6.82
C GLY A 53 6.19 -0.20 -5.97
N GLU A 54 6.23 1.13 -6.07
CA GLU A 54 5.44 2.06 -5.25
C GLU A 54 4.15 2.47 -5.97
N LEU A 55 3.08 2.69 -5.22
CA LEU A 55 1.72 2.96 -5.71
C LEU A 55 1.51 4.41 -6.17
N SER A 56 2.49 4.96 -6.89
CA SER A 56 2.49 6.36 -7.33
C SER A 56 2.54 6.51 -8.84
N TYR A 57 2.40 5.42 -9.60
CA TYR A 57 2.42 5.42 -11.06
C TYR A 57 1.00 5.61 -11.60
N ARG A 58 0.72 6.74 -12.24
CA ARG A 58 -0.62 7.07 -12.72
C ARG A 58 -0.56 7.79 -14.06
N LEU A 59 -1.70 7.89 -14.73
CA LEU A 59 -1.85 8.76 -15.89
C LEU A 59 -1.56 10.20 -15.46
N ASP A 60 -0.56 10.82 -16.09
CA ASP A 60 -0.17 12.21 -15.83
C ASP A 60 -0.82 13.14 -16.85
N ARG A 61 -0.66 12.83 -18.14
CA ARG A 61 -1.19 13.64 -19.25
C ARG A 61 -1.45 12.81 -20.50
N THR A 62 -2.30 13.32 -21.37
CA THR A 62 -2.54 12.78 -22.72
C THR A 62 -2.04 13.79 -23.74
N GLU A 63 -1.23 13.34 -24.70
CA GLU A 63 -0.63 14.17 -25.75
C GLU A 63 -0.76 13.51 -27.13
N LEU A 64 -0.60 14.30 -28.20
CA LEU A 64 -0.63 13.74 -29.56
C LEU A 64 0.58 12.84 -29.78
N ASP A 65 0.36 11.70 -30.43
CA ASP A 65 1.46 10.79 -30.77
C ASP A 65 2.39 11.48 -31.78
N PRO A 66 3.69 11.59 -31.52
CA PRO A 66 4.60 12.37 -32.38
C PRO A 66 4.72 11.80 -33.81
N MET A 67 4.40 10.52 -34.01
CA MET A 67 4.50 9.86 -35.31
C MET A 67 3.17 9.85 -36.06
N PHE A 68 2.05 9.89 -35.33
CA PHE A 68 0.70 9.80 -35.89
C PHE A 68 -0.21 10.97 -35.50
N ALA A 69 0.37 12.11 -35.10
CA ALA A 69 -0.35 13.32 -34.72
C ALA A 69 -1.26 13.81 -35.84
N ASP A 70 -0.80 13.72 -37.09
CA ASP A 70 -1.56 14.11 -38.28
C ASP A 70 -2.82 13.25 -38.50
N LEU A 71 -2.82 12.02 -37.98
CA LEU A 71 -3.98 11.11 -37.99
C LEU A 71 -4.87 11.29 -36.76
N GLY A 72 -4.56 12.24 -35.87
CA GLY A 72 -5.30 12.48 -34.63
C GLY A 72 -5.06 11.45 -33.53
N VAL A 73 -4.02 10.62 -33.64
CA VAL A 73 -3.70 9.60 -32.64
C VAL A 73 -3.12 10.25 -31.38
N GLN A 74 -3.61 9.81 -30.22
CA GLN A 74 -3.15 10.28 -28.90
C GLN A 74 -2.44 9.18 -28.12
N ARG A 75 -1.46 9.59 -27.32
CA ARG A 75 -0.75 8.75 -26.36
C ARG A 75 -0.93 9.27 -24.94
N ASP A 76 -1.09 8.34 -24.02
CA ASP A 76 -1.21 8.56 -22.60
C ASP A 76 0.18 8.42 -21.95
N VAL A 77 0.62 9.46 -21.26
CA VAL A 77 1.87 9.51 -20.52
C VAL A 77 1.59 9.14 -19.07
N TYR A 78 2.15 8.02 -18.63
CA TYR A 78 2.07 7.58 -17.25
C TYR A 78 3.36 7.92 -16.52
N GLN A 79 3.25 8.52 -15.34
CA GLN A 79 4.40 8.92 -14.55
C GLN A 79 4.28 8.45 -13.09
N CYS A 80 5.41 8.05 -12.53
CA CYS A 80 5.55 7.76 -11.12
C CYS A 80 6.01 8.99 -10.33
N ALA A 81 5.18 9.51 -9.42
CA ALA A 81 5.50 10.70 -8.63
C ALA A 81 6.71 10.52 -7.69
N LYS A 82 7.01 9.29 -7.25
CA LYS A 82 8.10 9.02 -6.30
C LYS A 82 9.48 8.91 -6.95
N CYS A 83 9.57 8.27 -8.12
CA CYS A 83 10.85 7.96 -8.77
C CYS A 83 11.02 8.62 -10.15
N GLY A 84 10.02 9.36 -10.62
CA GLY A 84 10.03 10.05 -11.91
C GLY A 84 9.98 9.14 -13.13
N TYR A 85 9.76 7.83 -12.95
CA TYR A 85 9.67 6.89 -14.07
C TYR A 85 8.46 7.21 -14.95
N GLU A 86 8.70 7.39 -16.24
CA GLU A 86 7.70 7.78 -17.24
C GLU A 86 7.61 6.72 -18.34
N THR A 87 6.39 6.49 -18.83
CA THR A 87 6.12 5.57 -19.95
C THR A 87 4.97 6.09 -20.81
N PHE A 88 4.97 5.70 -22.07
CA PHE A 88 3.96 6.10 -23.05
C PHE A 88 3.12 4.89 -23.44
N LYS A 89 1.79 5.05 -23.49
CA LYS A 89 0.86 4.07 -24.04
C LYS A 89 0.01 4.73 -25.12
N GLN A 90 -0.01 4.16 -26.31
CA GLN A 90 -0.93 4.62 -27.35
C GLN A 90 -2.36 4.24 -26.94
N ARG A 91 -3.30 5.18 -27.08
CA ARG A 91 -4.72 4.82 -27.02
C ARG A 91 -5.05 4.15 -28.35
N SER A 92 -5.17 2.83 -28.34
CA SER A 92 -5.69 2.10 -29.49
C SER A 92 -7.10 2.62 -29.78
N LEU A 93 -7.30 3.22 -30.95
CA LEU A 93 -8.61 3.54 -31.49
C LEU A 93 -9.34 2.21 -31.71
N SER A 94 -10.36 1.93 -30.90
CA SER A 94 -11.34 0.86 -31.15
C SER A 94 -12.25 1.23 -32.31
#